data_AF-A0A6A6IRC4-F1
#
_entry.id   AF-A0A6A6IRC4-F1
#
_cell.length_a   1.000
_cell.length_b   1.000
_cell.length_c   1.000
_cell.angle_alpha   90.00
_cell.angle_beta   90.00
_cell.angle_gamma   90.00
#
_symmetry.space_group_name_H-M   'P 1'
#
loop_
_entity.id
_entity.type
_entity.pdbx_description
1 polymer ?
#
loop_
_entity_poly.entity_id
_entity_poly.type
_entity_poly.pdbx_seq_one_letter_code
_entity_poly.pdbx_strand_id
1 'polypeptide(L)'
;MDDNTVRNFMSTAELISATLDVAPESWRDHLQAIRNITSSLELLHTNPDEQERQWQLPLVAMFQRVAYADADNGGVPDIANWCLRQTLTLLQVYPEDVDLLALVGRNWLMRAQRSLARIHQAEGNGSSSGASQGPQLSSSEEQRQATSATLEAEDRLHLPDYVEARGILLPAVEYLKYAVDAARAQGKLTGSLLSTAAEAYMSLGNVSSTRINEQYFHEALVCLRRANEIPEYRLSPHLQQ
;
A
#
# COMPACT_ATOMS: atom_id res chain seq x y z
N MET A 1 1.83 -27.04 15.09
CA MET A 1 0.92 -26.39 16.08
C MET A 1 -0.28 -27.32 16.30
N ASP A 2 -0.97 -27.30 17.45
CA ASP A 2 -2.17 -28.15 17.59
C ASP A 2 -3.37 -27.58 16.81
N ASP A 3 -4.25 -28.44 16.31
CA ASP A 3 -5.40 -28.06 15.48
C ASP A 3 -6.42 -27.18 16.22
N ASN A 4 -6.49 -27.31 17.55
CA ASN A 4 -7.41 -26.53 18.37
C ASN A 4 -6.96 -25.06 18.46
N THR A 5 -5.65 -24.82 18.55
CA THR A 5 -5.04 -23.49 18.56
C THR A 5 -5.21 -22.82 17.21
N VAL A 6 -4.96 -23.53 16.11
CA VAL A 6 -5.23 -23.03 14.74
C VAL A 6 -6.69 -22.61 14.61
N ARG A 7 -7.62 -23.47 15.04
CA ARG A 7 -9.07 -23.19 14.97
C ARG A 7 -9.47 -21.97 15.79
N ASN A 8 -8.87 -21.79 16.98
CA ASN A 8 -9.14 -20.64 17.84
C ASN A 8 -8.62 -19.33 17.22
N PHE A 9 -7.44 -19.35 16.60
CA PHE A 9 -6.90 -18.18 15.89
C PHE A 9 -7.78 -17.80 14.70
N MET A 10 -8.18 -18.78 13.89
CA MET A 10 -9.02 -18.54 12.73
C MET A 10 -10.42 -18.06 13.10
N SER A 11 -11.06 -18.63 14.12
CA SER A 11 -12.38 -18.16 14.57
C SER A 11 -12.31 -16.73 15.13
N THR A 12 -11.25 -16.39 15.85
CA THR A 12 -11.01 -15.02 16.31
C THR A 12 -10.81 -14.08 15.12
N ALA A 13 -10.07 -14.52 14.11
CA ALA A 13 -9.80 -13.72 12.92
C ALA A 13 -11.05 -13.45 12.07
N GLU A 14 -11.89 -14.47 11.88
CA GLU A 14 -13.17 -14.37 11.20
C GLU A 14 -14.13 -13.42 11.94
N LEU A 15 -14.19 -13.52 13.27
CA LEU A 15 -15.02 -12.63 14.09
C LEU A 15 -14.58 -11.17 13.95
N ILE A 16 -13.27 -10.90 14.00
CA ILE A 16 -12.71 -9.56 13.80
C ILE A 16 -13.07 -9.05 12.40
N SER A 17 -12.87 -9.87 11.36
CA SER A 17 -13.19 -9.47 9.98
C SER A 17 -14.66 -9.13 9.82
N ALA A 18 -15.57 -9.99 10.29
CA ALA A 18 -17.01 -9.75 10.21
C ALA A 18 -17.45 -8.49 10.97
N THR A 19 -16.81 -8.21 12.12
CA THR A 19 -17.09 -6.99 12.88
C THR A 19 -16.64 -5.75 12.11
N LEU A 20 -15.45 -5.78 11.52
CA LEU A 20 -14.90 -4.66 10.74
C LEU A 20 -15.64 -4.40 9.42
N ASP A 21 -16.29 -5.40 8.85
CA ASP A 21 -17.13 -5.22 7.67
C ASP A 21 -18.42 -4.43 8.00
N VAL A 22 -18.87 -4.46 9.25
CA VAL A 22 -20.05 -3.72 9.74
C VAL A 22 -19.66 -2.40 10.40
N ALA A 23 -18.57 -2.39 11.17
CA ALA A 23 -18.09 -1.25 11.94
C ALA A 23 -16.57 -1.08 11.79
N PRO A 24 -16.09 -0.50 10.67
CA PRO A 24 -14.65 -0.33 10.42
C PRO A 24 -13.91 0.44 11.53
N GLU A 25 -14.59 1.38 12.19
CA GLU A 25 -14.03 2.22 13.25
C GLU A 25 -13.72 1.45 14.55
N SER A 26 -14.27 0.25 14.74
CA SER A 26 -14.05 -0.57 15.95
C SER A 26 -12.71 -1.32 15.95
N TRP A 27 -11.84 -1.07 14.98
CA TRP A 27 -10.56 -1.77 14.84
C TRP A 27 -9.67 -1.72 16.09
N ARG A 28 -9.78 -0.65 16.88
CA ARG A 28 -9.03 -0.46 18.13
C ARG A 28 -9.40 -1.50 19.19
N ASP A 29 -10.64 -1.97 19.20
CA ASP A 29 -11.14 -2.93 20.19
C ASP A 29 -10.52 -4.33 20.00
N HIS A 30 -10.00 -4.61 18.81
CA HIS A 30 -9.44 -5.90 18.45
C HIS A 30 -7.93 -6.01 18.71
N LEU A 31 -7.25 -4.90 19.02
CA LEU A 31 -5.79 -4.87 19.15
C LEU A 31 -5.25 -5.80 20.23
N GLN A 32 -5.94 -5.90 21.37
CA GLN A 32 -5.48 -6.77 22.45
C GLN A 32 -5.55 -8.25 22.06
N ALA A 33 -6.63 -8.67 21.39
CA ALA A 33 -6.78 -10.04 20.91
C ALA A 33 -5.67 -10.40 19.91
N ILE A 34 -5.39 -9.50 18.95
CA ILE A 34 -4.33 -9.70 17.97
C ILE A 34 -2.97 -9.79 18.66
N ARG A 35 -2.64 -8.88 19.58
CA ARG A 35 -1.37 -8.90 20.32
C ARG A 35 -1.17 -10.19 21.10
N ASN A 36 -2.23 -10.73 21.72
CA ASN A 36 -2.16 -12.01 22.40
C ASN A 36 -1.76 -13.12 21.42
N ILE A 37 -2.36 -13.16 20.23
CA ILE A 37 -2.03 -14.14 19.20
C ILE A 37 -0.58 -13.95 18.73
N THR A 38 -0.21 -12.74 18.29
CA THR A 38 1.14 -12.46 17.77
C THR A 38 2.26 -12.67 18.80
N SER A 39 1.96 -12.56 20.10
CA SER A 39 2.93 -12.85 21.16
C SER A 39 3.25 -14.34 21.32
N SER A 40 2.32 -15.20 20.89
CA SER A 40 2.41 -16.66 21.01
C SER A 40 2.70 -17.38 19.70
N LEU A 41 2.54 -16.67 18.57
CA LEU A 41 2.63 -17.23 17.22
C LEU A 41 3.80 -16.62 16.44
N GLU A 42 4.73 -17.48 16.05
CA GLU A 42 5.80 -17.18 15.09
C GLU A 42 5.76 -18.25 14.00
N LEU A 43 5.68 -17.83 12.74
CA LEU A 43 5.66 -18.72 11.57
C LEU A 43 7.11 -19.02 11.18
N LEU A 44 7.66 -20.10 11.74
CA LEU A 44 9.02 -20.53 11.47
C LEU A 44 8.98 -21.70 10.48
N HIS A 45 9.06 -21.39 9.19
CA HIS A 45 8.98 -22.41 8.14
C HIS A 45 10.32 -22.64 7.46
N THR A 46 10.67 -23.91 7.30
CA THR A 46 11.83 -24.35 6.54
C THR A 46 11.46 -25.15 5.30
N ASN A 47 10.24 -25.69 5.24
CA ASN A 47 9.72 -26.47 4.13
C ASN A 47 8.28 -26.05 3.82
N PRO A 48 7.85 -26.14 2.55
CA PRO A 48 6.48 -25.82 2.16
C PRO A 48 5.47 -26.86 2.69
N ASP A 49 4.47 -26.39 3.43
CA ASP A 49 3.27 -27.12 3.84
C ASP A 49 2.00 -26.34 3.42
N GLU A 50 1.30 -26.84 2.40
CA GLU A 50 0.11 -26.17 1.85
C GLU A 50 -1.05 -26.09 2.85
N GLN A 51 -1.18 -27.06 3.76
CA GLN A 51 -2.22 -27.06 4.79
C GLN A 51 -1.97 -25.94 5.81
N GLU A 52 -0.71 -25.71 6.16
CA GLU A 52 -0.33 -24.63 7.06
C GLU A 52 -0.48 -23.26 6.39
N ARG A 53 -0.07 -23.14 5.12
CA ARG A 53 -0.25 -21.91 4.33
C ARG A 53 -1.71 -21.44 4.31
N GLN A 54 -2.66 -22.38 4.19
CA GLN A 54 -4.09 -22.08 4.02
C GLN A 54 -4.68 -21.23 5.16
N TRP A 55 -4.20 -21.40 6.40
CA TRP A 55 -4.67 -20.60 7.54
C TRP A 55 -3.76 -19.41 7.86
N GLN A 56 -2.46 -19.53 7.57
CA GLN A 56 -1.48 -18.50 7.89
C GLN A 56 -1.68 -17.23 7.07
N LEU A 57 -1.87 -17.37 5.76
CA LEU A 57 -2.00 -16.23 4.87
C LEU A 57 -3.24 -15.37 5.20
N PRO A 58 -4.45 -15.94 5.34
CA PRO A 58 -5.62 -15.15 5.73
C PRO A 58 -5.47 -14.49 7.11
N LEU A 59 -4.84 -15.18 8.08
CA LEU A 59 -4.61 -14.64 9.42
C LEU A 59 -3.71 -13.40 9.37
N VAL A 60 -2.56 -13.50 8.69
CA VAL A 60 -1.62 -12.37 8.55
C VAL A 60 -2.26 -11.23 7.75
N ALA A 61 -3.02 -11.54 6.70
CA ALA A 61 -3.72 -10.55 5.90
C ALA A 61 -4.77 -9.77 6.71
N MET A 62 -5.51 -10.45 7.59
CA MET A 62 -6.48 -9.81 8.47
C MET A 62 -5.78 -8.93 9.51
N PHE A 63 -4.72 -9.41 10.17
CA PHE A 63 -3.95 -8.58 11.10
C PHE A 63 -3.35 -7.34 10.42
N GLN A 64 -2.90 -7.47 9.17
CA GLN A 64 -2.41 -6.34 8.39
C GLN A 64 -3.52 -5.32 8.09
N ARG A 65 -4.76 -5.78 7.79
CA ARG A 65 -5.93 -4.90 7.62
C ARG A 65 -6.19 -4.08 8.88
N VAL A 66 -6.11 -4.70 10.07
CA VAL A 66 -6.28 -3.99 11.34
C VAL A 66 -5.11 -3.05 11.63
N ALA A 67 -3.88 -3.51 11.38
CA ALA A 67 -2.68 -2.72 11.65
C ALA A 67 -2.64 -1.41 10.85
N TYR A 68 -3.26 -1.37 9.68
CA TYR A 68 -3.32 -0.19 8.81
C TYR A 68 -4.74 0.37 8.64
N ALA A 69 -5.65 0.11 9.58
CA ALA A 69 -6.98 0.72 9.57
C ALA A 69 -6.93 2.26 9.68
N ASP A 70 -5.83 2.81 10.21
CA ASP A 70 -5.55 4.24 10.32
C ASP A 70 -4.13 4.56 9.81
N ALA A 71 -3.87 4.19 8.54
CA ALA A 71 -2.54 4.26 7.94
C ALA A 71 -2.00 5.70 7.81
N ASP A 72 -2.88 6.67 7.58
CA ASP A 72 -2.52 8.10 7.49
C ASP A 72 -1.92 8.61 8.81
N ASN A 73 -2.30 8.03 9.94
CA ASN A 73 -1.72 8.34 11.26
C ASN A 73 -0.57 7.40 11.64
N GLY A 74 -0.17 6.48 10.76
CA GLY A 74 0.96 5.55 10.93
C GLY A 74 0.58 4.14 11.38
N GLY A 75 -0.71 3.84 11.52
CA GLY A 75 -1.20 2.50 11.89
C GLY A 75 -0.73 2.02 13.28
N VAL A 76 -0.63 0.69 13.42
CA VAL A 76 -0.22 -0.01 14.65
C VAL A 76 1.13 -0.70 14.41
N PRO A 77 2.26 -0.05 14.78
CA PRO A 77 3.59 -0.48 14.33
C PRO A 77 4.00 -1.88 14.76
N ASP A 78 3.64 -2.31 15.97
CA ASP A 78 4.00 -3.63 16.50
C ASP A 78 3.36 -4.76 15.67
N ILE A 79 2.05 -4.66 15.39
CA ILE A 79 1.33 -5.63 14.57
C ILE A 79 1.79 -5.55 13.11
N ALA A 80 1.95 -4.35 12.57
CA ALA A 80 2.44 -4.13 11.20
C ALA A 80 3.82 -4.75 10.94
N ASN A 81 4.74 -4.61 11.91
CA ASN A 81 6.07 -5.21 11.87
C ASN A 81 6.03 -6.74 11.99
N TRP A 82 5.14 -7.27 12.83
CA TRP A 82 4.91 -8.71 12.90
C TRP A 82 4.40 -9.24 11.56
N CYS A 83 3.36 -8.64 10.97
CA CYS A 83 2.81 -9.07 9.68
C CYS A 83 3.87 -9.08 8.57
N LEU A 84 4.68 -8.02 8.46
CA LEU A 84 5.74 -7.96 7.45
C LEU A 84 6.76 -9.09 7.65
N ARG A 85 7.20 -9.33 8.89
CA ARG A 85 8.16 -10.39 9.21
C ARG A 85 7.61 -11.78 8.87
N GLN A 86 6.38 -12.08 9.30
CA GLN A 86 5.76 -13.38 9.02
C GLN A 86 5.55 -13.60 7.53
N THR A 87 5.11 -12.58 6.80
CA THR A 87 4.89 -12.68 5.34
C THR A 87 6.21 -12.89 4.61
N LEU A 88 7.29 -12.22 5.02
CA LEU A 88 8.62 -12.43 4.43
C LEU A 88 9.16 -13.84 4.72
N THR A 89 8.93 -14.38 5.92
CA THR A 89 9.30 -15.77 6.23
C THR A 89 8.51 -16.76 5.37
N LEU A 90 7.21 -16.54 5.17
CA LEU A 90 6.41 -17.36 4.25
C LEU A 90 6.90 -17.22 2.81
N LEU A 91 7.23 -16.01 2.37
CA LEU A 91 7.68 -15.76 1.00
C LEU A 91 9.02 -16.47 0.70
N GLN A 92 9.89 -16.67 1.69
CA GLN A 92 11.11 -17.47 1.50
C GLN A 92 10.81 -18.93 1.13
N VAL A 93 9.67 -19.46 1.60
CA VAL A 93 9.23 -20.83 1.33
C VAL A 93 8.36 -20.91 0.07
N TYR A 94 7.60 -19.85 -0.23
CA TYR A 94 6.72 -19.75 -1.40
C TYR A 94 7.04 -18.49 -2.25
N PRO A 95 8.19 -18.45 -2.95
CA PRO A 95 8.72 -17.22 -3.56
C PRO A 95 7.86 -16.65 -4.70
N GLU A 96 7.05 -17.50 -5.36
CA GLU A 96 6.17 -17.10 -6.46
C GLU A 96 4.69 -17.02 -6.03
N ASP A 97 4.41 -17.06 -4.72
CA ASP A 97 3.06 -16.88 -4.22
C ASP A 97 2.60 -15.44 -4.42
N VAL A 98 1.60 -15.30 -5.29
CA VAL A 98 1.01 -14.01 -5.69
C VAL A 98 0.47 -13.24 -4.48
N ASP A 99 -0.21 -13.92 -3.57
CA ASP A 99 -0.90 -13.30 -2.44
C ASP A 99 0.11 -12.84 -1.38
N LEU A 100 1.19 -13.60 -1.15
CA LEU A 100 2.29 -13.18 -0.26
C LEU A 100 3.05 -11.99 -0.84
N LEU A 101 3.42 -12.03 -2.13
CA LEU A 101 4.08 -10.90 -2.81
C LEU A 101 3.21 -9.63 -2.72
N ALA A 102 1.91 -9.77 -3.00
CA ALA A 102 0.96 -8.68 -2.90
C ALA A 102 0.80 -8.17 -1.46
N LEU A 103 0.81 -9.06 -0.46
CA LEU A 103 0.68 -8.72 0.95
C LEU A 103 1.90 -7.93 1.45
N VAL A 104 3.11 -8.34 1.07
CA VAL A 104 4.36 -7.59 1.37
C VAL A 104 4.33 -6.23 0.70
N GLY A 105 4.02 -6.17 -0.60
CA GLY A 105 3.95 -4.91 -1.33
C GLY A 105 2.92 -3.94 -0.75
N ARG A 106 1.73 -4.45 -0.40
CA ARG A 106 0.71 -3.66 0.30
C ARG A 106 1.18 -3.20 1.68
N ASN A 107 1.95 -4.01 2.41
CA ASN A 107 2.48 -3.60 3.72
C ASN A 107 3.36 -2.35 3.58
N TRP A 108 4.27 -2.36 2.61
CA TRP A 108 5.12 -1.20 2.29
C TRP A 108 4.32 0.01 1.82
N LEU A 109 3.33 -0.19 0.93
CA LEU A 109 2.43 0.88 0.51
C LEU A 109 1.72 1.54 1.70
N MET A 110 1.15 0.74 2.61
CA MET A 110 0.45 1.26 3.77
C MET A 110 1.38 1.98 4.77
N ARG A 111 2.66 1.58 4.87
CA ARG A 111 3.67 2.30 5.68
C ARG A 111 3.95 3.71 5.16
N ALA A 112 3.88 3.90 3.83
CA ALA A 112 4.16 5.19 3.22
C ALA A 112 3.02 6.20 3.44
N GLN A 113 1.80 5.75 3.77
CA GLN A 113 0.61 6.60 3.84
C GLN A 113 0.75 7.77 4.81
N ARG A 114 1.41 7.59 5.95
CA ARG A 114 1.65 8.71 6.88
C ARG A 114 2.50 9.82 6.27
N SER A 115 3.59 9.46 5.58
CA SER A 115 4.46 10.45 4.93
C SER A 115 3.74 11.10 3.75
N LEU A 116 2.96 10.33 2.97
CA LEU A 116 2.11 10.85 1.90
C LEU A 116 1.03 11.81 2.41
N ALA A 117 0.37 11.50 3.52
CA ALA A 117 -0.62 12.36 4.15
C ALA A 117 -0.02 13.69 4.62
N ARG A 118 1.21 13.67 5.17
CA ARG A 118 1.94 14.89 5.55
C ARG A 118 2.32 15.74 4.34
N ILE A 119 2.79 15.11 3.27
CA ILE A 119 3.09 15.80 2.01
C ILE A 119 1.82 16.51 1.50
N HIS A 120 0.71 15.77 1.41
CA HIS A 120 -0.56 16.32 0.96
C HIS A 120 -1.05 17.49 1.86
N GLN A 121 -0.91 17.39 3.18
CA GLN A 121 -1.24 18.48 4.10
C GLN A 121 -0.35 19.71 3.90
N ALA A 122 0.96 19.51 3.70
CA ALA A 122 1.89 20.60 3.46
C ALA A 122 1.62 21.32 2.13
N GLU A 123 1.28 20.57 1.08
CA GLU A 123 0.93 21.11 -0.25
C GLU A 123 -0.43 21.81 -0.23
N GLY A 124 -1.43 21.23 0.44
CA GLY A 124 -2.77 21.81 0.57
C GLY A 124 -2.76 23.12 1.36
N ASN A 125 -1.94 23.22 2.40
CA ASN A 125 -1.80 24.45 3.20
C ASN A 125 -1.03 25.56 2.46
N GLY A 126 -0.23 25.21 1.43
CA GLY A 126 0.50 26.15 0.59
C GLY A 126 -0.36 26.88 -0.45
N SER A 127 -1.57 26.38 -0.75
CA SER A 127 -2.42 26.90 -1.85
C SER A 127 -3.44 27.97 -1.43
N SER A 128 -3.37 28.52 -0.20
CA SER A 128 -4.32 29.56 0.26
C SER A 128 -3.94 31.00 -0.10
N SER A 129 -3.03 31.20 -1.05
CA SER A 129 -2.64 32.54 -1.52
C SER A 129 -3.23 32.86 -2.89
N GLY A 130 -4.48 33.33 -2.90
CA GLY A 130 -4.95 34.30 -3.90
C GLY A 130 -5.35 33.78 -5.28
N ALA A 131 -6.49 33.09 -5.37
CA ALA A 131 -7.36 33.18 -6.54
C ALA A 131 -8.02 34.57 -6.63
N SER A 132 -7.22 35.62 -6.54
CA SER A 132 -7.57 36.97 -6.96
C SER A 132 -7.10 37.08 -8.40
N GLN A 133 -8.01 37.42 -9.31
CA GLN A 133 -7.76 37.72 -10.71
C GLN A 133 -6.48 38.56 -10.86
N GLY A 134 -5.34 37.89 -11.07
CA GLY A 134 -4.08 38.53 -11.33
C GLY A 134 -4.08 39.14 -12.73
N PRO A 135 -3.24 40.16 -12.99
CA PRO A 135 -3.10 40.73 -14.32
C PRO A 135 -2.76 39.63 -15.34
N GLN A 136 -3.29 39.73 -16.56
CA GLN A 136 -2.92 38.82 -17.66
C GLN A 136 -1.41 38.87 -17.83
N LEU A 137 -0.74 37.78 -17.46
CA LEU A 137 0.70 37.64 -17.56
C LEU A 137 1.11 37.59 -19.03
N SER A 138 2.24 38.21 -19.36
CA SER A 138 2.90 37.97 -20.64
C SER A 138 3.35 36.50 -20.71
N SER A 139 3.42 35.91 -21.91
CA SER A 139 3.95 34.56 -22.12
C SER A 139 5.35 34.36 -21.51
N SER A 140 6.15 35.43 -21.46
CA SER A 140 7.46 35.44 -20.81
C SER A 140 7.40 35.41 -19.28
N GLU A 141 6.34 35.91 -18.66
CA GLU A 141 6.11 35.89 -17.22
C GLU A 141 5.50 34.55 -16.79
N GLU A 142 4.56 34.01 -17.59
CA GLU A 142 4.05 32.65 -17.42
C GLU A 142 5.18 31.61 -17.46
N GLN A 143 6.09 31.73 -18.43
CA GLN A 143 7.24 30.83 -18.54
C GLN A 143 8.17 30.93 -17.32
N ARG A 144 8.41 32.13 -16.79
CA ARG A 144 9.23 32.32 -15.58
C ARG A 144 8.54 31.74 -14.35
N GLN A 145 7.23 31.95 -14.22
CA GLN A 145 6.46 31.43 -13.11
C GLN A 145 6.40 29.89 -13.14
N ALA A 146 6.19 29.29 -14.32
CA ALA A 146 6.28 27.85 -14.51
C ALA A 146 7.67 27.32 -14.14
N THR A 147 8.73 28.00 -14.58
CA THR A 147 10.12 27.60 -14.24
C THR A 147 10.35 27.70 -12.73
N SER A 148 9.91 28.77 -12.06
CA SER A 148 10.02 28.92 -10.61
C SER A 148 9.25 27.82 -9.87
N ALA A 149 8.02 27.53 -10.30
CA ALA A 149 7.21 26.47 -9.72
C ALA A 149 7.86 25.09 -9.89
N THR A 150 8.49 24.81 -11.04
CA THR A 150 9.24 23.56 -11.23
C THR A 150 10.47 23.46 -10.33
N LEU A 151 11.18 24.57 -10.09
CA LEU A 151 12.33 24.59 -9.19
C LEU A 151 11.91 24.39 -7.74
N GLU A 152 10.83 25.04 -7.30
CA GLU A 152 10.26 24.84 -5.97
C GLU A 152 9.75 23.41 -5.77
N ALA A 153 9.11 22.83 -6.78
CA ALA A 153 8.68 21.44 -6.74
C ALA A 153 9.86 20.48 -6.60
N GLU A 154 10.95 20.69 -7.35
CA GLU A 154 12.16 19.87 -7.24
C GLU A 154 12.85 20.04 -5.88
N ASP A 155 12.87 21.25 -5.29
CA ASP A 155 13.45 21.47 -3.96
C ASP A 155 12.67 20.73 -2.86
N ARG A 156 11.33 20.70 -2.96
CA ARG A 156 10.47 19.94 -2.04
C ARG A 156 10.77 18.45 -2.01
N LEU A 157 11.24 17.88 -3.13
CA LEU A 157 11.63 16.47 -3.18
C LEU A 157 12.78 16.14 -2.23
N HIS A 158 13.55 17.13 -1.77
CA HIS A 158 14.62 16.91 -0.78
C HIS A 158 14.13 17.00 0.67
N LEU A 159 12.85 17.29 0.90
CA LEU A 159 12.28 17.34 2.24
C LEU A 159 12.17 15.94 2.86
N PRO A 160 12.23 15.84 4.20
CA PRO A 160 12.26 14.56 4.91
C PRO A 160 11.10 13.62 4.53
N ASP A 161 9.87 14.13 4.46
CA ASP A 161 8.70 13.29 4.17
C ASP A 161 8.75 12.72 2.72
N TYR A 162 9.27 13.45 1.73
CA TYR A 162 9.46 12.94 0.35
C TYR A 162 10.57 11.90 0.25
N VAL A 163 11.66 12.08 1.01
CA VAL A 163 12.74 11.11 1.09
C VAL A 163 12.26 9.83 1.75
N GLU A 164 11.54 9.94 2.87
CA GLU A 164 10.95 8.81 3.58
C GLU A 164 9.93 8.07 2.70
N ALA A 165 8.97 8.78 2.11
CA ALA A 165 7.96 8.20 1.24
C ALA A 165 8.58 7.40 0.09
N ARG A 166 9.57 7.97 -0.63
CA ARG A 166 10.28 7.24 -1.70
C ARG A 166 10.98 5.99 -1.20
N GLY A 167 11.70 6.08 -0.08
CA GLY A 167 12.43 4.94 0.49
C GLY A 167 11.50 3.77 0.83
N ILE A 168 10.28 4.07 1.29
CA ILE A 168 9.26 3.08 1.63
C ILE A 168 8.49 2.58 0.39
N LEU A 169 8.24 3.44 -0.59
CA LEU A 169 7.46 3.10 -1.79
C LEU A 169 8.24 2.26 -2.82
N LEU A 170 9.57 2.36 -2.84
CA LEU A 170 10.41 1.51 -3.70
C LEU A 170 10.13 0.00 -3.50
N PRO A 171 10.24 -0.57 -2.28
CA PRO A 171 9.91 -1.98 -2.08
C PRO A 171 8.42 -2.26 -2.33
N ALA A 172 7.51 -1.32 -2.10
CA ALA A 172 6.09 -1.50 -2.42
C ALA A 172 5.89 -1.81 -3.91
N VAL A 173 6.46 -0.97 -4.77
CA VAL A 173 6.40 -1.11 -6.23
C VAL A 173 7.10 -2.39 -6.69
N GLU A 174 8.26 -2.73 -6.14
CA GLU A 174 9.01 -3.94 -6.51
C GLU A 174 8.21 -5.22 -6.22
N TYR A 175 7.71 -5.37 -4.98
CA TYR A 175 6.92 -6.55 -4.61
C TYR A 175 5.59 -6.64 -5.35
N LEU A 176 4.89 -5.51 -5.56
CA LEU A 176 3.65 -5.49 -6.34
C LEU A 176 3.88 -5.81 -7.81
N LYS A 177 4.98 -5.35 -8.40
CA LYS A 177 5.38 -5.73 -9.75
C LYS A 177 5.61 -7.24 -9.84
N TYR A 178 6.37 -7.81 -8.90
CA TYR A 178 6.59 -9.26 -8.87
C TYR A 178 5.28 -10.04 -8.67
N ALA A 179 4.37 -9.55 -7.82
CA ALA A 179 3.04 -10.14 -7.67
C ALA A 179 2.25 -10.12 -8.99
N VAL A 180 2.26 -9.00 -9.71
CA VAL A 180 1.58 -8.85 -11.01
C VAL A 180 2.19 -9.76 -12.07
N ASP A 181 3.51 -9.88 -12.13
CA ASP A 181 4.20 -10.75 -13.09
C ASP A 181 3.95 -12.23 -12.78
N ALA A 182 4.02 -12.64 -11.50
CA ALA A 182 3.66 -13.99 -11.07
C ALA A 182 2.19 -14.31 -11.33
N ALA A 183 1.27 -13.39 -11.03
CA ALA A 183 -0.16 -13.54 -11.30
C ALA A 183 -0.44 -13.69 -12.79
N ARG A 184 0.27 -12.93 -13.64
CA ARG A 184 0.18 -13.06 -15.09
C ARG A 184 0.65 -14.44 -15.56
N ALA A 185 1.79 -14.91 -15.06
CA ALA A 185 2.33 -16.23 -15.41
C ALA A 185 1.40 -17.37 -14.97
N GLN A 186 0.70 -17.20 -13.83
CA GLN A 186 -0.21 -18.20 -13.27
C GLN A 186 -1.67 -18.06 -13.76
N GLY A 187 -2.00 -17.04 -14.55
CA GLY A 187 -3.38 -16.76 -14.97
C GLY A 187 -4.31 -16.33 -13.83
N LYS A 188 -3.76 -15.76 -12.74
CA LYS A 188 -4.48 -15.33 -11.52
C LYS A 188 -4.53 -13.82 -11.37
N LEU A 189 -4.47 -13.09 -12.48
CA LEU A 189 -4.49 -11.63 -12.45
C LEU A 189 -5.85 -11.13 -11.93
N THR A 190 -5.83 -10.32 -10.88
CA THR A 190 -7.05 -9.73 -10.32
C THR A 190 -7.03 -8.20 -10.47
N GLY A 191 -8.21 -7.61 -10.58
CA GLY A 191 -8.34 -6.16 -10.68
C GLY A 191 -7.83 -5.46 -9.41
N SER A 192 -8.08 -6.05 -8.24
CA SER A 192 -7.61 -5.52 -6.95
C SER A 192 -6.08 -5.46 -6.87
N LEU A 193 -5.38 -6.50 -7.35
CA LEU A 193 -3.92 -6.50 -7.42
C LEU A 193 -3.40 -5.40 -8.34
N LEU A 194 -3.99 -5.27 -9.54
CA LEU A 194 -3.60 -4.25 -10.51
C LEU A 194 -3.87 -2.83 -10.01
N SER A 195 -5.01 -2.58 -9.36
CA SER A 195 -5.30 -1.28 -8.75
C SER A 195 -4.33 -0.95 -7.62
N THR A 196 -3.99 -1.93 -6.77
CA THR A 196 -3.02 -1.74 -5.68
C THR A 196 -1.63 -1.44 -6.25
N ALA A 197 -1.21 -2.16 -7.30
CA ALA A 197 0.05 -1.88 -8.00
C ALA A 197 0.05 -0.47 -8.63
N ALA A 198 -1.05 -0.07 -9.27
CA ALA A 198 -1.20 1.26 -9.83
C ALA A 198 -1.09 2.35 -8.78
N GLU A 199 -1.74 2.19 -7.62
CA GLU A 199 -1.67 3.12 -6.50
C GLU A 199 -0.23 3.30 -6.00
N ALA A 200 0.53 2.21 -5.87
CA ALA A 200 1.94 2.28 -5.47
C ALA A 200 2.79 3.03 -6.51
N TYR A 201 2.59 2.75 -7.80
CA TYR A 201 3.26 3.45 -8.89
C TYR A 201 2.91 4.95 -8.92
N MET A 202 1.63 5.32 -8.80
CA MET A 202 1.20 6.72 -8.74
C MET A 202 1.80 7.43 -7.53
N SER A 203 1.75 6.80 -6.37
CA SER A 203 2.31 7.34 -5.13
C SER A 203 3.81 7.60 -5.28
N LEU A 204 4.56 6.64 -5.84
CA LEU A 204 6.00 6.79 -6.08
C LEU A 204 6.28 7.88 -7.13
N GLY A 205 5.46 7.97 -8.18
CA GLY A 205 5.52 9.03 -9.18
C GLY A 205 5.35 10.43 -8.58
N ASN A 206 4.37 10.60 -7.69
CA ASN A 206 4.07 11.87 -7.03
C ASN A 206 5.21 12.38 -6.14
N VAL A 207 5.99 11.47 -5.55
CA VAL A 207 7.12 11.84 -4.69
C VAL A 207 8.48 11.79 -5.41
N SER A 208 8.48 11.61 -6.74
CA SER A 208 9.68 11.48 -7.57
C SER A 208 9.91 12.71 -8.45
N SER A 209 11.16 12.88 -8.89
CA SER A 209 11.52 13.96 -9.83
C SER A 209 10.80 13.79 -11.15
N THR A 210 10.48 14.93 -11.78
CA THR A 210 9.89 15.03 -13.11
C THR A 210 10.67 14.28 -14.18
N ARG A 211 11.97 14.01 -13.93
CA ARG A 211 12.85 13.27 -14.84
C ARG A 211 12.60 11.77 -14.88
N ILE A 212 11.99 11.21 -13.82
CA ILE A 212 11.82 9.76 -13.65
C ILE A 212 10.36 9.36 -13.40
N ASN A 213 9.51 10.30 -12.97
CA ASN A 213 8.14 10.00 -12.59
C ASN A 213 7.26 9.52 -13.75
N GLU A 214 7.56 9.92 -14.99
CA GLU A 214 6.84 9.51 -16.20
C GLU A 214 6.76 7.99 -16.33
N GLN A 215 7.84 7.27 -16.02
CA GLN A 215 7.87 5.82 -16.08
C GLN A 215 6.89 5.21 -15.06
N TYR A 216 6.84 5.74 -13.84
CA TYR A 216 5.94 5.24 -12.81
C TYR A 216 4.47 5.50 -13.19
N PHE A 217 4.14 6.69 -13.69
CA PHE A 217 2.78 6.97 -14.15
C PHE A 217 2.38 6.12 -15.35
N HIS A 218 3.32 5.83 -16.26
CA HIS A 218 3.06 4.92 -17.36
C HIS A 218 2.67 3.52 -16.87
N GLU A 219 3.46 2.94 -15.96
CA GLU A 219 3.16 1.61 -15.37
C GLU A 219 1.83 1.60 -14.60
N ALA A 220 1.51 2.68 -13.88
CA ALA A 220 0.22 2.83 -13.22
C ALA A 220 -0.95 2.78 -14.23
N LEU A 221 -0.86 3.55 -15.32
CA LEU A 221 -1.88 3.57 -16.37
C LEU A 221 -2.02 2.21 -17.05
N VAL A 222 -0.92 1.50 -17.29
CA VAL A 222 -0.94 0.12 -17.82
C VAL A 222 -1.71 -0.80 -16.88
N CYS A 223 -1.45 -0.71 -15.56
CA CYS A 223 -2.17 -1.50 -14.56
C CYS A 223 -3.67 -1.16 -14.51
N LEU A 224 -4.03 0.14 -14.49
CA LEU A 224 -5.43 0.58 -14.43
C LEU A 224 -6.24 0.15 -15.66
N ARG A 225 -5.67 0.29 -16.86
CA ARG A 225 -6.34 -0.17 -18.10
C ARG A 225 -6.63 -1.66 -18.06
N ARG A 226 -5.64 -2.46 -17.66
CA ARG A 226 -5.80 -3.91 -17.50
C ARG A 226 -6.81 -4.27 -16.41
N ALA A 227 -6.85 -3.51 -15.32
CA ALA A 227 -7.82 -3.73 -14.27
C ALA A 227 -9.25 -3.50 -14.78
N ASN A 228 -9.45 -2.48 -15.63
CA ASN A 228 -10.73 -2.17 -16.26
C ASN A 228 -11.17 -3.20 -17.32
N GLU A 229 -10.23 -4.00 -17.85
CA GLU A 229 -10.53 -5.11 -18.76
C GLU A 229 -10.99 -6.39 -18.04
N ILE A 230 -10.80 -6.48 -16.71
CA ILE A 230 -11.20 -7.65 -15.92
C ILE A 230 -12.73 -7.61 -15.70
N PRO A 231 -13.46 -8.67 -16.07
CA PRO A 231 -14.91 -8.75 -15.87
C PRO A 231 -15.29 -8.54 -14.40
N GLU A 232 -16.40 -7.83 -14.18
CA GLU A 232 -16.99 -7.57 -12.84
C GLU A 232 -16.14 -6.71 -11.89
N TYR A 233 -14.90 -6.36 -12.27
CA TYR A 233 -14.09 -5.43 -11.51
C TYR A 233 -14.43 -3.99 -11.86
N ARG A 234 -14.53 -3.13 -10.84
CA ARG A 234 -14.74 -1.69 -11.00
C ARG A 234 -13.63 -0.95 -10.28
N LEU A 235 -12.95 -0.08 -11.02
CA LEU A 235 -11.99 0.85 -10.43
C LEU A 235 -12.68 1.75 -9.41
N SER A 236 -12.01 2.01 -8.28
CA SER A 236 -12.47 3.00 -7.31
C SER A 236 -12.57 4.38 -7.96
N PRO A 237 -13.50 5.25 -7.55
CA PRO A 237 -13.73 6.56 -8.17
C PRO A 237 -12.47 7.43 -8.27
N HIS A 238 -11.59 7.37 -7.28
CA HIS A 238 -10.33 8.11 -7.25
C HIS A 238 -9.28 7.63 -8.27
N LEU A 239 -9.46 6.44 -8.85
CA LEU A 239 -8.58 5.85 -9.86
C LEU A 239 -9.18 5.89 -11.28
N GLN A 240 -10.39 6.46 -11.45
CA GLN A 240 -11.05 6.62 -12.75
C GLN A 240 -10.74 7.96 -13.43
N GLN A 241 -10.10 8.90 -12.71
CA GLN A 241 -9.76 10.24 -13.19
C GLN A 241 -8.49 10.23 -14.05
#